data_AF-A0A926ASS8-F1
#
_entry.id   AF-A0A926ASS8-F1
#
_cell.length_a   1.000
_cell.length_b   1.000
_cell.length_c   1.000
_cell.angle_alpha   90.00
_cell.angle_beta   90.00
_cell.angle_gamma   90.00
#
_symmetry.space_group_name_H-M   'P 1'
#
loop_
_entity.id
_entity.type
_entity.pdbx_description
1 polymer ?
#
loop_
_entity_poly.entity_id
_entity_poly.type
_entity_poly.pdbx_seq_one_letter_code
_entity_poly.pdbx_strand_id
1 'polypeptide(L)'
;LNLGAPTSVEARTTLDGTLLEKNQLNFETYPVAAIITYEFPARGHLPPVRMTWYDGGLMPPTPAEMSSGQRLPDNGVLYVGSKGKMFHGSHGGMPQLLPGKLLEEAKSVPKTMVRSPGHYEEWVLACKGGQRPVANFDYSGPMTETVLLGVLSLRSPGTRLEWDSDNLKVKNAPDLNQYVHTEYRKGWSL
;
A
#
# COMPACT_ATOMS: atom_id res chain seq x y z
N LEU A 1 -9.38 -3.37 -7.27
CA LEU A 1 -9.06 -1.99 -7.73
C LEU A 1 -8.19 -1.97 -8.99
N ASN A 2 -7.43 -3.04 -9.29
CA ASN A 2 -6.57 -3.13 -10.50
C ASN A 2 -5.63 -1.93 -10.63
N LEU A 3 -4.96 -1.53 -9.54
CA LEU A 3 -4.22 -0.28 -9.51
C LEU A 3 -2.96 -0.29 -10.39
N GLY A 4 -2.36 -1.46 -10.61
CA GLY A 4 -1.02 -1.54 -11.20
C GLY A 4 0.01 -0.94 -10.25
N ALA A 5 1.07 -0.37 -10.81
CA ALA A 5 2.09 0.37 -10.06
C ALA A 5 1.72 1.86 -9.93
N PRO A 6 2.15 2.53 -8.86
CA PRO A 6 2.00 3.98 -8.72
C PRO A 6 2.93 4.71 -9.69
N THR A 7 2.52 5.89 -10.16
CA THR A 7 3.37 6.79 -10.99
C THR A 7 4.28 7.67 -10.14
N SER A 8 3.94 7.88 -8.87
CA SER A 8 4.80 8.61 -7.94
C SER A 8 4.55 8.24 -6.49
N VAL A 9 5.57 8.44 -5.66
CA VAL A 9 5.53 8.28 -4.20
C VAL A 9 6.18 9.49 -3.52
N GLU A 10 5.70 9.86 -2.33
CA GLU A 10 6.34 10.86 -1.47
C GLU A 10 6.17 10.47 -0.01
N ALA A 11 7.26 10.50 0.77
CA ALA A 11 7.19 10.33 2.21
C ALA A 11 7.37 11.66 2.95
N ARG A 12 6.62 11.82 4.04
CA ARG A 12 6.86 12.81 5.09
C ARG A 12 7.11 12.06 6.38
N THR A 13 8.14 12.45 7.13
CA THR A 13 8.64 11.70 8.28
C THR A 13 8.78 12.60 9.50
N THR A 14 8.87 12.00 10.68
CA THR A 14 9.31 12.71 11.89
C THR A 14 10.74 13.20 11.74
N LEU A 15 11.08 14.30 12.43
CA LEU A 15 12.47 14.77 12.55
C LEU A 15 13.30 13.88 13.48
N ASP A 16 12.65 13.23 14.45
CA ASP A 16 13.33 12.31 15.36
C ASP A 16 13.77 11.04 14.62
N GLY A 17 15.03 10.67 14.83
CA GLY A 17 15.70 9.55 14.16
C GLY A 17 16.07 9.79 12.69
N THR A 18 15.74 10.92 12.06
CA THR A 18 16.05 11.19 10.64
C THR A 18 17.30 12.02 10.40
N LEU A 19 17.84 12.66 11.44
CA LEU A 19 19.08 13.41 11.38
C LEU A 19 20.09 12.88 12.41
N LEU A 20 21.33 12.69 11.97
CA LEU A 20 22.51 12.51 12.81
C LEU A 20 23.09 13.89 13.20
N GLU A 21 24.24 13.88 13.87
CA GLU A 21 25.00 15.09 14.13
C GLU A 21 25.26 15.88 12.84
N LYS A 22 25.27 17.22 12.96
CA LYS A 22 25.51 18.16 11.84
C LYS A 22 24.46 18.09 10.70
N ASN A 23 23.22 17.72 11.01
CA ASN A 23 22.10 17.65 10.05
C ASN A 23 22.33 16.67 8.88
N GLN A 24 23.14 15.63 9.08
CA GLN A 24 23.27 14.56 8.11
C GLN A 24 22.03 13.66 8.19
N LEU A 25 21.49 13.23 7.04
CA LEU A 25 20.38 12.28 7.02
C LEU A 25 20.82 10.94 7.63
N ASN A 26 20.00 10.41 8.54
CA ASN A 26 20.21 9.10 9.14
C ASN A 26 19.64 8.02 8.21
N PHE A 27 20.50 7.12 7.73
CA PHE A 27 20.12 5.98 6.92
C PHE A 27 20.38 4.63 7.61
N GLU A 28 20.84 4.64 8.87
CA GLU A 28 21.05 3.45 9.70
C GLU A 28 19.73 2.93 10.28
N THR A 29 18.79 3.85 10.54
CA THR A 29 17.46 3.54 11.07
C THR A 29 16.37 4.28 10.30
N TYR A 30 15.17 3.72 10.27
CA TYR A 30 13.99 4.37 9.72
C TYR A 30 13.37 5.37 10.72
N PRO A 31 12.60 6.38 10.26
CA PRO A 31 11.91 7.32 11.13
C PRO A 31 10.93 6.63 12.08
N VAL A 32 10.67 7.26 13.23
CA VAL A 32 9.66 6.80 14.20
C VAL A 32 8.27 6.74 13.60
N ALA A 33 7.91 7.71 12.76
CA ALA A 33 6.63 7.74 12.06
C ALA A 33 6.76 8.35 10.67
N ALA A 34 5.86 7.93 9.78
CA ALA A 34 5.81 8.42 8.40
C ALA A 34 4.38 8.48 7.86
N ILE A 35 4.17 9.42 6.93
CA ILE A 35 3.02 9.48 6.03
C ILE A 35 3.57 9.33 4.62
N ILE A 36 3.15 8.28 3.91
CA ILE A 36 3.60 8.00 2.55
C ILE A 36 2.41 8.14 1.61
N THR A 37 2.53 8.98 0.60
CA THR A 37 1.47 9.20 -0.41
C THR A 37 1.89 8.62 -1.74
N TYR A 38 1.03 7.80 -2.33
CA TYR A 38 1.18 7.21 -3.64
C TYR A 38 0.12 7.76 -4.57
N GLU A 39 0.50 8.05 -5.82
CA GLU A 39 -0.44 8.43 -6.87
C GLU A 39 -0.48 7.31 -7.92
N PHE A 40 -1.64 6.69 -8.06
CA PHE A 40 -1.93 5.71 -9.11
C PHE A 40 -2.68 6.37 -10.26
N PRO A 41 -2.30 6.12 -11.51
CA PRO A 41 -2.91 6.76 -12.65
C PRO A 41 -4.34 6.27 -12.90
N ALA A 42 -5.06 7.01 -13.74
CA ALA A 42 -6.29 6.51 -14.33
C ALA A 42 -6.00 5.25 -15.15
N ARG A 43 -6.96 4.32 -15.21
CA ARG A 43 -6.80 3.04 -15.92
C ARG A 43 -8.11 2.60 -16.54
N GLY A 44 -8.17 2.62 -17.87
CA GLY A 44 -9.42 2.46 -18.61
C GLY A 44 -10.45 3.51 -18.19
N HIS A 45 -11.62 3.07 -17.73
CA HIS A 45 -12.70 3.95 -17.24
C HIS A 45 -12.60 4.28 -15.74
N LEU A 46 -11.60 3.75 -15.03
CA LEU A 46 -11.44 3.97 -13.59
C LEU A 46 -10.58 5.22 -13.33
N PRO A 47 -11.01 6.11 -12.42
CA PRO A 47 -10.28 7.34 -12.10
C PRO A 47 -8.93 7.04 -11.40
N PRO A 48 -8.01 8.02 -11.37
CA PRO A 48 -6.78 7.90 -10.59
C PRO A 48 -7.09 7.70 -9.10
N VAL A 49 -6.17 7.08 -8.38
CA VAL A 49 -6.33 6.78 -6.95
C VAL A 49 -5.11 7.32 -6.21
N ARG A 50 -5.37 8.16 -5.20
CA ARG A 50 -4.38 8.49 -4.18
C ARG A 50 -4.50 7.49 -3.04
N MET A 51 -3.37 6.89 -2.66
CA MET A 51 -3.27 6.06 -1.46
C MET A 51 -2.36 6.76 -0.46
N THR A 52 -2.80 6.88 0.79
CA THR A 52 -1.97 7.40 1.88
C THR A 52 -1.77 6.31 2.92
N TRP A 53 -0.52 5.98 3.17
CA TRP A 53 -0.08 5.07 4.21
C TRP A 53 0.34 5.89 5.43
N TYR A 54 -0.17 5.51 6.61
CA TYR A 54 0.21 6.09 7.88
C TYR A 54 0.94 5.03 8.71
N ASP A 55 2.07 5.41 9.32
CA ASP A 55 2.90 4.52 10.13
C ASP A 55 3.35 5.22 11.42
N GLY A 56 3.82 4.45 12.40
CA GLY A 56 4.33 4.98 13.67
C GLY A 56 3.25 5.57 14.59
N GLY A 57 2.04 5.01 14.54
CA GLY A 57 0.90 5.46 15.35
C GLY A 57 0.15 6.67 14.77
N LEU A 58 0.59 7.20 13.62
CA LEU A 58 -0.19 8.16 12.86
C LEU A 58 -1.41 7.49 12.24
N MET A 59 -2.51 8.24 12.14
CA MET A 59 -3.79 7.77 11.62
C MET A 59 -4.41 8.85 10.73
N PRO A 60 -5.24 8.49 9.73
CA PRO A 60 -6.04 9.48 9.03
C PRO A 60 -7.02 10.16 9.99
N PRO A 61 -7.52 11.37 9.66
CA PRO A 61 -8.59 11.99 10.42
C PRO A 61 -9.79 11.05 10.56
N THR A 62 -10.39 11.04 11.74
CA THR A 62 -11.63 10.28 11.98
C THR A 62 -12.69 10.69 10.96
N PRO A 63 -13.29 9.74 10.23
CA PRO A 63 -14.42 10.01 9.35
C PRO A 63 -15.54 10.82 10.02
N ALA A 64 -16.00 11.89 9.38
CA ALA A 64 -17.08 12.73 9.93
C ALA A 64 -18.40 11.96 10.11
N GLU A 65 -18.60 10.89 9.35
CA GLU A 65 -19.77 10.02 9.41
C GLU A 65 -19.69 8.97 10.53
N MET A 66 -18.55 8.88 11.21
CA MET A 66 -18.35 7.96 12.33
C MET A 66 -19.09 8.48 13.57
N SER A 67 -19.84 7.59 14.24
CA SER A 67 -20.60 7.96 15.43
C SER A 67 -19.69 8.27 16.61
N SER A 68 -20.14 9.13 17.53
CA SER A 68 -19.41 9.45 18.76
C SER A 68 -19.07 8.17 19.53
N GLY A 69 -17.80 8.00 19.90
CA GLY A 69 -17.30 6.82 20.61
C GLY A 69 -16.79 5.67 19.73
N GLN A 70 -17.07 5.67 18.42
CA GLN A 70 -16.41 4.76 17.49
C GLN A 70 -14.99 5.25 17.16
N ARG A 71 -14.09 4.30 16.88
CA ARG A 71 -12.70 4.59 16.47
C ARG A 71 -12.34 3.72 15.28
N LEU A 72 -11.44 4.24 14.45
CA LEU A 72 -10.75 3.40 13.49
C LEU A 72 -9.90 2.36 14.24
N PRO A 73 -9.75 1.13 13.70
CA PRO A 73 -8.82 0.16 14.26
C PRO A 73 -7.38 0.66 14.12
N ASP A 74 -6.50 0.27 15.04
CA ASP A 74 -5.09 0.70 15.06
C ASP A 74 -4.28 0.19 13.84
N ASN A 75 -4.83 -0.76 13.08
CA ASN A 75 -4.29 -1.24 11.82
C ASN A 75 -5.43 -1.63 10.89
N GLY A 76 -5.38 -1.21 9.63
CA GLY A 76 -6.42 -1.51 8.66
C GLY A 76 -6.35 -0.66 7.40
N VAL A 77 -7.45 -0.64 6.66
CA VAL A 77 -7.61 0.16 5.44
C VAL A 77 -8.89 0.96 5.54
N LEU A 78 -8.80 2.25 5.21
CA LEU A 78 -9.94 3.15 5.03
C LEU A 78 -10.10 3.48 3.54
N TYR A 79 -11.23 3.09 2.97
CA TYR A 79 -11.64 3.45 1.61
C TYR A 79 -12.52 4.70 1.68
N VAL A 80 -12.18 5.70 0.85
CA VAL A 80 -12.92 6.96 0.77
C VAL A 80 -13.66 7.01 -0.57
N GLY A 81 -15.00 6.96 -0.50
CA GLY A 81 -15.88 7.06 -1.67
C GLY A 81 -16.74 8.32 -1.64
N SER A 82 -17.38 8.61 -2.77
CA SER A 82 -18.27 9.77 -2.92
C SER A 82 -19.60 9.64 -2.14
N LYS A 83 -20.04 8.41 -1.85
CA LYS A 83 -21.29 8.13 -1.11
C LYS A 83 -21.06 7.84 0.37
N GLY A 84 -19.82 7.62 0.78
CA GLY A 84 -19.47 7.17 2.11
C GLY A 84 -18.09 6.54 2.15
N LYS A 85 -17.75 6.01 3.32
CA LYS A 85 -16.45 5.40 3.59
C LYS A 85 -16.64 3.95 4.04
N MET A 86 -15.64 3.12 3.77
CA MET A 86 -15.60 1.74 4.24
C MET A 86 -14.28 1.54 4.96
N PHE A 87 -14.27 0.84 6.08
CA PHE A 87 -13.02 0.48 6.73
C PHE A 87 -13.06 -0.94 7.27
N HIS A 88 -11.90 -1.55 7.40
CA HIS A 88 -11.73 -2.83 8.08
C HIS A 88 -10.41 -2.81 8.84
N GLY A 89 -10.28 -3.72 9.81
CA GLY A 89 -9.02 -3.96 10.51
C GLY A 89 -7.97 -4.63 9.63
N SER A 90 -6.90 -5.11 10.24
CA SER A 90 -5.84 -5.85 9.54
C SER A 90 -6.38 -7.10 8.80
N HIS A 91 -5.68 -7.53 7.74
CA HIS A 91 -5.97 -8.75 6.96
C HIS A 91 -7.37 -8.84 6.31
N GLY A 92 -8.05 -7.70 6.09
CA GLY A 92 -9.33 -7.70 5.39
C GLY A 92 -10.48 -8.29 6.20
N GLY A 93 -10.48 -8.06 7.52
CA GLY A 93 -11.59 -8.44 8.40
C GLY A 93 -12.94 -7.83 7.97
N MET A 94 -14.01 -8.17 8.69
CA MET A 94 -15.37 -7.75 8.32
C MET A 94 -15.45 -6.21 8.17
N PRO A 95 -15.75 -5.69 6.95
CA PRO A 95 -15.75 -4.26 6.73
C PRO A 95 -16.96 -3.60 7.39
N GLN A 96 -16.75 -2.40 7.90
CA GLN A 96 -17.77 -1.49 8.38
C GLN A 96 -17.98 -0.36 7.38
N LEU A 97 -19.24 0.07 7.25
CA LEU A 97 -19.65 1.11 6.30
C LEU A 97 -20.11 2.35 7.05
N LEU A 98 -19.72 3.51 6.52
CA LEU A 98 -20.00 4.82 7.07
C LEU A 98 -20.67 5.72 6.00
N PRO A 99 -21.86 6.28 6.26
CA PRO A 99 -22.69 6.06 7.45
C PRO A 99 -23.31 4.65 7.47
N GLY A 100 -23.65 4.14 8.65
CA GLY A 100 -24.14 2.77 8.85
C GLY A 100 -25.36 2.37 8.00
N LYS A 101 -26.18 3.35 7.55
CA LYS A 101 -27.31 3.11 6.63
C LYS A 101 -26.90 2.47 5.30
N LEU A 102 -25.65 2.62 4.87
CA LEU A 102 -25.13 1.99 3.66
C LEU A 102 -25.04 0.46 3.77
N LEU A 103 -25.14 -0.10 4.97
CA LEU A 103 -25.10 -1.55 5.18
C LEU A 103 -26.26 -2.27 4.49
N GLU A 104 -27.47 -1.70 4.50
CA GLU A 104 -28.61 -2.30 3.81
C GLU A 104 -28.43 -2.28 2.30
N GLU A 105 -27.92 -1.17 1.74
CA GLU A 105 -27.57 -1.09 0.32
C GLU A 105 -26.49 -2.12 -0.04
N ALA A 106 -25.47 -2.30 0.81
CA ALA A 106 -24.38 -3.23 0.57
C ALA A 106 -24.84 -4.70 0.52
N LYS A 107 -25.93 -5.07 1.19
CA LYS A 107 -26.49 -6.43 1.11
C LYS A 107 -27.00 -6.78 -0.30
N SER A 108 -27.36 -5.77 -1.09
CA SER A 108 -27.81 -5.96 -2.48
C SER A 108 -26.65 -6.16 -3.46
N VAL A 109 -25.40 -5.89 -3.04
CA VAL A 109 -24.22 -6.03 -3.91
C VAL A 109 -23.99 -7.52 -4.22
N PRO A 110 -23.99 -7.92 -5.50
CA PRO A 110 -23.75 -9.30 -5.87
C PRO A 110 -22.38 -9.79 -5.40
N LYS A 111 -22.33 -11.04 -4.94
CA LYS A 111 -21.07 -11.72 -4.63
C LYS A 111 -20.46 -12.19 -5.96
N THR A 112 -19.44 -11.48 -6.43
CA THR A 112 -18.80 -11.75 -7.74
C THR A 112 -17.49 -12.54 -7.63
N MET A 113 -16.91 -12.64 -6.43
CA MET A 113 -15.66 -13.37 -6.19
C MET A 113 -15.91 -14.65 -5.40
N VAL A 114 -15.27 -15.73 -5.84
CA VAL A 114 -15.21 -17.00 -5.10
C VAL A 114 -14.51 -16.76 -3.78
N ARG A 115 -15.02 -17.37 -2.71
CA ARG A 115 -14.38 -17.28 -1.39
C ARG A 115 -13.19 -18.23 -1.35
N SER A 116 -12.06 -17.70 -0.90
CA SER A 116 -10.86 -18.50 -0.65
C SER A 116 -11.19 -19.60 0.37
N PRO A 117 -10.82 -20.87 0.11
CA PRO A 117 -10.88 -21.92 1.12
C PRO A 117 -9.77 -21.76 2.18
N GLY A 118 -8.82 -20.85 1.96
CA GLY A 118 -7.64 -20.61 2.80
C GLY A 118 -6.35 -20.81 2.01
N HIS A 119 -5.32 -20.01 2.31
CA HIS A 119 -4.08 -19.96 1.53
C HIS A 119 -3.33 -21.30 1.46
N TYR A 120 -3.38 -22.11 2.52
CA TYR A 120 -2.80 -23.47 2.50
C TYR A 120 -3.53 -24.41 1.54
N GLU A 121 -4.87 -24.38 1.55
CA GLU A 121 -5.65 -25.24 0.66
C GLU A 121 -5.51 -24.80 -0.79
N GLU A 122 -5.52 -23.49 -1.06
CA GLU A 122 -5.21 -22.95 -2.39
C GLU A 122 -3.85 -23.44 -2.90
N TRP A 123 -2.82 -23.42 -2.05
CA TRP A 123 -1.49 -23.90 -2.41
C TRP A 123 -1.47 -25.40 -2.72
N VAL A 124 -2.08 -26.24 -1.88
CA VAL A 124 -2.17 -27.69 -2.11
C VAL A 124 -2.94 -28.01 -3.41
N LEU A 125 -4.06 -27.31 -3.66
CA LEU A 125 -4.84 -27.49 -4.89
C LEU A 125 -4.04 -27.10 -6.13
N ALA A 126 -3.31 -25.98 -6.08
CA ALA A 126 -2.45 -25.53 -7.17
C ALA A 126 -1.33 -26.56 -7.47
N CYS A 127 -0.66 -27.09 -6.43
CA CYS A 127 0.36 -28.13 -6.60
C CYS A 127 -0.18 -29.42 -7.23
N LYS A 128 -1.49 -29.69 -7.08
CA LYS A 128 -2.18 -30.84 -7.70
C LYS A 128 -2.70 -30.56 -9.12
N GLY A 129 -2.35 -29.41 -9.72
CA GLY A 129 -2.81 -29.02 -11.06
C GLY A 129 -4.16 -28.30 -11.09
N GLY A 130 -4.66 -27.87 -9.92
CA GLY A 130 -5.87 -27.06 -9.80
C GLY A 130 -5.67 -25.59 -10.21
N GLN A 131 -6.60 -24.74 -9.76
CA GLN A 131 -6.51 -23.30 -10.02
C GLN A 131 -5.29 -22.68 -9.34
N ARG A 132 -4.78 -21.59 -9.94
CA ARG A 132 -3.71 -20.78 -9.32
C ARG A 132 -4.21 -20.17 -8.01
N PRO A 133 -3.36 -20.07 -6.98
CA PRO A 133 -3.72 -19.41 -5.73
C PRO A 133 -4.00 -17.92 -5.97
N VAL A 134 -4.81 -17.30 -5.12
CA VAL A 134 -5.18 -15.87 -5.27
C VAL A 134 -3.94 -14.99 -5.10
N ALA A 135 -3.04 -15.34 -4.18
CA ALA A 135 -1.81 -14.62 -3.88
C ALA A 135 -0.60 -15.04 -4.76
N ASN A 136 -0.82 -15.29 -6.05
CA ASN A 136 0.25 -15.63 -7.01
C ASN A 136 1.16 -14.42 -7.34
N PHE A 137 2.26 -14.65 -8.06
CA PHE A 137 3.24 -13.59 -8.39
C PHE A 137 2.71 -12.46 -9.27
N ASP A 138 1.74 -12.72 -10.16
CA ASP A 138 1.13 -11.69 -11.00
C ASP A 138 0.39 -10.63 -10.15
N TYR A 139 -0.11 -11.05 -8.97
CA TYR A 139 -0.73 -10.18 -7.99
C TYR A 139 0.29 -9.65 -6.97
N SER A 140 1.07 -10.54 -6.37
CA SER A 140 1.94 -10.23 -5.23
C SER A 140 3.17 -9.41 -5.63
N GLY A 141 3.68 -9.56 -6.86
CA GLY A 141 4.82 -8.78 -7.35
C GLY A 141 4.54 -7.27 -7.38
N PRO A 142 3.53 -6.80 -8.12
CA PRO A 142 3.15 -5.37 -8.15
C PRO A 142 2.74 -4.80 -6.78
N MET A 143 2.14 -5.65 -5.92
CA MET A 143 1.84 -5.27 -4.54
C MET A 143 3.13 -5.00 -3.75
N THR A 144 4.10 -5.90 -3.83
CA THR A 144 5.41 -5.76 -3.18
C THR A 144 6.18 -4.55 -3.72
N GLU A 145 6.17 -4.33 -5.03
CA GLU A 145 6.76 -3.14 -5.67
C GLU A 145 6.24 -1.84 -5.04
N THR A 146 4.92 -1.73 -4.86
CA THR A 146 4.29 -0.56 -4.22
C THR A 146 4.83 -0.35 -2.79
N VAL A 147 4.89 -1.41 -1.98
CA VAL A 147 5.36 -1.32 -0.58
C VAL A 147 6.84 -0.93 -0.54
N LEU A 148 7.68 -1.54 -1.37
CA LEU A 148 9.11 -1.24 -1.44
C LEU A 148 9.39 0.18 -1.94
N LEU A 149 8.58 0.68 -2.87
CA LEU A 149 8.68 2.07 -3.33
C LEU A 149 8.38 3.06 -2.19
N GLY A 150 7.46 2.72 -1.29
CA GLY A 150 7.27 3.46 -0.05
C GLY A 150 8.51 3.53 0.81
N VAL A 151 9.14 2.37 1.04
CA VAL A 151 10.39 2.28 1.80
C VAL A 151 11.51 3.09 1.12
N LEU A 152 11.61 3.06 -0.21
CA LEU A 152 12.58 3.84 -0.96
C LEU A 152 12.37 5.35 -0.77
N SER A 153 11.12 5.81 -0.74
CA SER A 153 10.79 7.23 -0.54
C SER A 153 11.24 7.76 0.83
N LEU A 154 11.37 6.90 1.85
CA LEU A 154 11.92 7.28 3.15
C LEU A 154 13.41 7.66 3.08
N ARG A 155 14.13 7.28 2.02
CA ARG A 155 15.51 7.72 1.77
C ARG A 155 15.60 9.15 1.21
N SER A 156 14.48 9.75 0.79
CA SER A 156 14.42 11.15 0.37
C SER A 156 13.13 11.82 0.88
N PRO A 157 13.00 12.02 2.21
CA PRO A 157 11.80 12.61 2.78
C PRO A 157 11.51 14.00 2.21
N GLY A 158 10.24 14.27 1.90
CA GLY A 158 9.77 15.52 1.31
C GLY A 158 10.02 15.66 -0.19
N THR A 159 10.62 14.65 -0.83
CA THR A 159 10.81 14.59 -2.28
C THR A 159 9.77 13.68 -2.91
N ARG A 160 9.04 14.21 -3.89
CA ARG A 160 8.18 13.38 -4.75
C ARG A 160 9.04 12.62 -5.75
N LEU A 161 9.06 11.30 -5.65
CA LEU A 161 9.77 10.41 -6.58
C LEU A 161 8.83 10.01 -7.72
N GLU A 162 9.27 10.19 -8.96
CA GLU A 162 8.57 9.70 -10.16
C GLU A 162 9.06 8.31 -10.54
N TRP A 163 8.14 7.36 -10.64
CA TRP A 163 8.44 5.94 -10.80
C TRP A 163 8.13 5.45 -12.21
N ASP A 164 9.09 4.72 -12.78
CA ASP A 164 8.97 3.95 -14.01
C ASP A 164 8.97 2.45 -13.63
N SER A 165 7.77 1.88 -13.56
CA SER A 165 7.57 0.47 -13.17
C SER A 165 8.11 -0.50 -14.21
N ASP A 166 8.00 -0.18 -15.50
CA ASP A 166 8.43 -1.06 -16.60
C ASP A 166 9.95 -1.27 -16.56
N ASN A 167 10.70 -0.23 -16.17
CA ASN A 167 12.16 -0.27 -16.06
C ASN A 167 12.68 -0.38 -14.62
N LEU A 168 11.78 -0.43 -13.63
CA LEU A 168 12.08 -0.36 -12.19
C LEU A 168 13.05 0.77 -11.85
N LYS A 169 12.70 2.02 -12.17
CA LYS A 169 13.57 3.19 -11.98
C LYS A 169 12.85 4.41 -11.43
N VAL A 170 13.54 5.11 -10.54
CA VAL A 170 13.23 6.50 -10.19
C VAL A 170 13.80 7.41 -11.27
N LYS A 171 12.93 8.19 -11.92
CA LYS A 171 13.31 9.05 -13.05
C LYS A 171 13.98 10.36 -12.62
N ASN A 172 13.51 10.94 -11.52
CA ASN A 172 13.88 12.29 -11.09
C ASN A 172 14.83 12.33 -9.88
N ALA A 173 15.30 11.17 -9.40
CA ALA A 173 16.36 11.05 -8.38
C ALA A 173 17.24 9.82 -8.68
N PRO A 174 18.08 9.88 -9.73
CA PRO A 174 18.82 8.71 -10.23
C PRO A 174 19.72 8.03 -9.18
N ASP A 175 20.26 8.79 -8.23
CA ASP A 175 21.09 8.25 -7.14
C ASP A 175 20.35 7.24 -6.27
N LEU A 176 19.01 7.28 -6.22
CA LEU A 176 18.22 6.31 -5.48
C LEU A 176 18.11 4.95 -6.19
N ASN A 177 18.40 4.86 -7.49
CA ASN A 177 18.30 3.61 -8.25
C ASN A 177 19.30 2.55 -7.77
N GLN A 178 20.37 2.94 -7.07
CA GLN A 178 21.31 1.99 -6.43
C GLN A 178 20.62 1.11 -5.37
N TYR A 179 19.47 1.53 -4.83
CA TYR A 179 18.72 0.78 -3.83
C TYR A 179 17.60 -0.09 -4.43
N VAL A 180 17.33 0.03 -5.73
CA VAL A 180 16.24 -0.71 -6.40
C VAL A 180 16.68 -2.14 -6.74
N HIS A 181 17.94 -2.31 -7.14
CA HIS A 181 18.52 -3.60 -7.46
C HIS A 181 19.66 -3.93 -6.51
N THR A 182 19.78 -5.22 -6.18
CA THR A 182 20.93 -5.72 -5.43
C THR A 182 21.99 -6.23 -6.41
N GLU A 183 23.25 -5.90 -6.17
CA GLU A 183 24.35 -6.55 -6.87
C GLU A 183 24.57 -7.93 -6.26
N TYR A 184 24.26 -8.97 -7.03
CA TYR A 184 24.53 -10.34 -6.61
C TYR A 184 26.03 -10.62 -6.57
N ARG A 185 26.45 -11.42 -5.59
CA ARG A 185 27.82 -11.91 -5.52
C ARG A 185 28.16 -12.66 -6.81
N LYS A 186 29.39 -12.45 -7.33
CA LYS A 186 29.88 -13.14 -8.52
C LYS A 186 29.61 -14.66 -8.45
N GLY A 187 28.95 -15.18 -9.49
CA GLY A 187 28.53 -16.60 -9.59
C GLY A 187 27.06 -16.86 -9.24
N TRP A 188 26.32 -15.85 -8.80
CA TRP A 188 24.87 -15.93 -8.53
C TRP A 188 24.10 -14.99 -9.45
N SER A 189 23.03 -15.48 -10.08
CA SER A 189 22.09 -14.68 -10.90
C SER A 189 20.66 -15.23 -10.74
N LEU A 190 19.67 -14.34 -10.87
CA LEU A 190 18.24 -14.67 -10.99
C LEU A 190 17.78 -14.58 -12.46
#